data_AF-A0A841CZU1-F1
#
_entry.id   AF-A0A841CZU1-F1
#
_cell.length_a   1.000
_cell.length_b   1.000
_cell.length_c   1.000
_cell.angle_alpha   90.00
_cell.angle_beta   90.00
_cell.angle_gamma   90.00
#
_symmetry.space_group_name_H-M   'P 1'
#
loop_
_entity.id
_entity.type
_entity.pdbx_description
1 polymer ?
#
loop_
_entity_poly.entity_id
_entity_poly.type
_entity_poly.pdbx_seq_one_letter_code
_entity_poly.pdbx_strand_id
1 'polypeptide(L)'
;MRSRPADAVHGEEFGGGAFCGGRVWISDPIDHTNNYVCGVPAYATLIALVVDGVVEVGVVSAPAISRRWWARRGGGAHTSGAEPLRVSAVGALDDAHISFAGLSRWADRGNLSGLVELSRRTRFTFGSGGFWAQMLVAEGRLEACLDPWGEVWTWPPSSSSSRRRVGG
;
A
#
# COMPACT_ATOMS: atom_id res chain seq x y z
N MET A 1 -17.02 -6.19 -16.56
CA MET A 1 -17.73 -7.43 -16.17
C MET A 1 -18.13 -8.35 -17.33
N ARG A 2 -18.40 -7.87 -18.56
CA ARG A 2 -18.72 -8.74 -19.71
C ARG A 2 -17.66 -9.80 -20.07
N SER A 3 -16.38 -9.56 -19.73
CA SER A 3 -15.27 -10.47 -20.06
C SER A 3 -15.05 -11.61 -19.05
N ARG A 4 -15.53 -11.47 -17.80
CA ARG A 4 -15.37 -12.45 -16.71
C ARG A 4 -16.59 -12.41 -15.78
N PRO A 5 -17.75 -12.92 -16.22
CA PRO A 5 -18.99 -12.85 -15.45
C PRO A 5 -19.02 -13.78 -14.22
N ALA A 6 -18.11 -14.76 -14.14
CA ALA A 6 -18.02 -15.71 -13.04
C ALA A 6 -17.08 -15.26 -11.90
N ASP A 7 -16.28 -14.20 -12.12
CA ASP A 7 -15.38 -13.68 -11.08
C ASP A 7 -16.20 -12.84 -10.08
N ALA A 8 -15.96 -13.03 -8.79
CA ALA A 8 -16.55 -12.18 -7.76
C ALA A 8 -15.88 -10.79 -7.75
N VAL A 9 -16.61 -9.77 -7.31
CA VAL A 9 -16.08 -8.40 -7.18
C VAL A 9 -16.47 -7.84 -5.83
N HIS A 10 -15.48 -7.33 -5.10
CA HIS A 10 -15.62 -6.67 -3.81
C HIS A 10 -15.06 -5.25 -3.90
N GLY A 11 -15.77 -4.31 -3.29
CA GLY A 11 -15.28 -2.97 -3.01
C GLY A 11 -15.25 -2.72 -1.51
N GLU A 12 -14.63 -1.62 -1.09
CA GLU A 12 -14.56 -1.15 0.30
C GLU A 12 -15.94 -1.16 1.00
N GLU A 13 -16.98 -0.78 0.26
CA GLU A 13 -18.39 -0.71 0.70
C GLU A 13 -19.06 -2.06 1.02
N PHE A 14 -18.40 -3.20 0.74
CA PHE A 14 -19.04 -4.54 0.81
C PHE A 14 -18.64 -5.40 2.02
N GLY A 15 -17.81 -4.89 2.93
CA GLY A 15 -17.45 -5.58 4.17
C GLY A 15 -16.50 -6.78 3.98
N GLY A 16 -15.48 -6.87 4.85
CA GLY A 16 -14.44 -7.91 4.78
C GLY A 16 -14.95 -9.30 5.15
N GLY A 17 -15.36 -10.08 4.14
CA GLY A 17 -15.48 -11.54 4.25
C GLY A 17 -14.15 -12.25 3.97
N ALA A 18 -13.98 -13.47 4.47
CA ALA A 18 -12.85 -14.30 4.08
C ALA A 18 -12.95 -14.62 2.58
N PHE A 19 -11.90 -14.34 1.81
CA PHE A 19 -11.82 -14.69 0.39
C PHE A 19 -11.51 -16.18 0.23
N CYS A 20 -12.48 -17.05 0.53
CA CYS A 20 -12.34 -18.50 0.42
C CYS A 20 -12.83 -19.01 -0.95
N GLY A 21 -11.86 -19.30 -1.83
CA GLY A 21 -12.05 -20.01 -3.09
C GLY A 21 -12.38 -19.11 -4.29
N GLY A 22 -11.79 -19.44 -5.44
CA GLY A 22 -12.09 -18.82 -6.72
C GLY A 22 -11.38 -17.49 -6.96
N ARG A 23 -11.82 -16.78 -8.00
CA ARG A 23 -11.25 -15.50 -8.46
C ARG A 23 -12.07 -14.34 -7.96
N VAL A 24 -11.43 -13.43 -7.23
CA VAL A 24 -12.06 -12.26 -6.62
C VAL A 24 -11.31 -11.00 -7.03
N TRP A 25 -12.01 -10.04 -7.62
CA TRP A 25 -11.49 -8.69 -7.83
C TRP A 25 -11.81 -7.83 -6.62
N ILE A 26 -10.80 -7.15 -6.09
CA ILE A 26 -10.93 -6.15 -5.03
C ILE A 26 -10.67 -4.80 -5.67
N SER A 27 -11.50 -3.79 -5.36
CA SER A 27 -11.32 -2.43 -5.86
C SER A 27 -11.58 -1.39 -4.78
N ASP A 28 -10.64 -0.48 -4.61
CA ASP A 28 -10.85 0.80 -3.93
C ASP A 28 -10.91 1.89 -5.02
N PRO A 29 -12.07 2.52 -5.25
CA PRO A 29 -12.20 3.52 -6.31
C PRO A 29 -11.36 4.78 -6.03
N ILE A 30 -11.17 5.16 -4.77
CA ILE A 30 -10.50 6.40 -4.35
C ILE A 30 -9.74 6.17 -3.04
N ASP A 31 -8.49 5.69 -3.13
CA ASP A 31 -7.55 5.79 -2.03
C ASP A 31 -7.20 7.26 -1.77
N HIS A 32 -7.13 7.61 -0.50
CA HIS A 32 -6.83 8.95 -0.01
C HIS A 32 -7.95 9.98 -0.29
N THR A 33 -9.20 9.65 0.03
CA THR A 33 -10.40 10.50 -0.12
C THR A 33 -10.22 11.95 0.33
N ASN A 34 -9.48 12.21 1.41
CA ASN A 34 -9.18 13.58 1.86
C ASN A 34 -8.48 14.41 0.78
N ASN A 35 -7.49 13.84 0.09
CA ASN A 35 -6.79 14.54 -0.99
C ASN A 35 -7.73 14.79 -2.17
N TYR A 36 -8.57 13.80 -2.52
CA TYR A 36 -9.57 13.97 -3.57
C TYR A 36 -10.54 15.11 -3.26
N VAL A 37 -11.12 15.14 -2.05
CA VAL A 37 -12.06 16.17 -1.59
C VAL A 37 -11.40 17.56 -1.55
N CYS A 38 -10.13 17.64 -1.13
CA CYS A 38 -9.39 18.91 -1.08
C CYS A 38 -8.79 19.33 -2.43
N GLY A 39 -8.99 18.58 -3.51
CA GLY A 39 -8.44 18.90 -4.83
C GLY A 39 -6.92 18.70 -4.95
N VAL A 40 -6.30 17.98 -4.01
CA VAL A 40 -4.88 17.60 -4.08
C VAL A 40 -4.74 16.42 -5.04
N PRO A 41 -3.90 16.49 -6.08
CA PRO A 41 -3.82 15.47 -7.14
C PRO A 41 -3.06 14.20 -6.71
N ALA A 42 -3.14 13.82 -5.44
CA ALA A 42 -2.52 12.64 -4.86
C ALA A 42 -3.59 11.70 -4.30
N TYR A 43 -4.36 11.11 -5.20
CA TYR A 43 -5.33 10.03 -4.95
C TYR A 43 -5.22 8.99 -6.07
N ALA A 44 -5.68 7.77 -5.81
CA ALA A 44 -5.59 6.68 -6.79
C ALA A 44 -6.77 5.71 -6.69
N THR A 45 -7.02 4.99 -7.78
CA THR A 45 -7.85 3.79 -7.78
C THR A 45 -6.94 2.58 -7.58
N LEU A 46 -7.26 1.73 -6.61
CA LEU A 46 -6.55 0.48 -6.32
C LEU A 46 -7.37 -0.70 -6.82
N ILE A 47 -6.76 -1.64 -7.53
CA ILE A 47 -7.42 -2.84 -8.02
C ILE A 47 -6.51 -4.03 -7.75
N ALA A 48 -7.04 -5.10 -7.17
CA ALA A 48 -6.33 -6.36 -7.01
C ALA A 48 -7.17 -7.53 -7.53
N LEU A 49 -6.49 -8.57 -7.99
CA LEU A 49 -7.07 -9.88 -8.24
C LEU A 49 -6.52 -10.85 -7.21
N VAL A 50 -7.42 -11.45 -6.43
CA VAL A 50 -7.15 -12.56 -5.53
C VAL A 50 -7.61 -13.85 -6.20
N VAL A 51 -6.80 -14.90 -6.16
CA VAL A 51 -7.16 -16.25 -6.59
C VAL A 51 -6.89 -17.18 -5.43
N ASP A 52 -7.93 -17.86 -4.95
CA ASP A 52 -7.84 -18.80 -3.83
C ASP A 52 -7.14 -18.22 -2.59
N GLY A 53 -7.46 -16.96 -2.27
CA GLY A 53 -6.89 -16.23 -1.13
C GLY A 53 -5.51 -15.60 -1.38
N VAL A 54 -4.92 -15.77 -2.57
CA VAL A 54 -3.60 -15.22 -2.93
C VAL A 54 -3.74 -14.06 -3.92
N VAL A 55 -3.10 -12.92 -3.67
CA VAL A 55 -3.07 -11.85 -4.68
C VAL A 55 -2.15 -12.22 -5.84
N GLU A 56 -2.76 -12.26 -7.02
CA GLU A 56 -2.11 -12.58 -8.28
C GLU A 56 -1.72 -11.33 -9.07
N VAL A 57 -2.55 -10.28 -9.01
CA VAL A 57 -2.34 -9.02 -9.74
C VAL A 57 -2.71 -7.84 -8.84
N GLY A 58 -1.93 -6.78 -8.89
CA GLY A 58 -2.25 -5.48 -8.29
C GLY A 58 -2.06 -4.36 -9.30
N VAL A 59 -2.92 -3.34 -9.26
CA VAL A 59 -2.85 -2.14 -10.07
C VAL A 59 -3.16 -0.93 -9.19
N VAL A 60 -2.34 0.10 -9.29
CA VAL A 60 -2.57 1.41 -8.71
C VAL A 60 -2.65 2.40 -9.85
N SER A 61 -3.75 3.12 -9.98
CA SER A 61 -3.96 4.09 -11.07
C SER A 61 -4.22 5.47 -10.48
N ALA A 62 -3.29 6.40 -10.67
CA ALA A 62 -3.38 7.78 -10.21
C ALA A 62 -3.53 8.72 -11.43
N PRO A 63 -4.77 8.88 -11.97
CA PRO A 63 -5.00 9.58 -13.22
C PRO A 63 -4.64 11.07 -13.14
N ALA A 64 -4.83 11.72 -11.98
CA ALA A 64 -4.53 13.14 -11.79
C ALA A 64 -3.06 13.49 -12.04
N ILE A 65 -2.15 12.53 -11.85
CA ILE A 65 -0.71 12.68 -12.12
C ILE A 65 -0.23 11.86 -13.33
N SER A 66 -1.16 11.30 -14.11
CA SER A 66 -0.85 10.44 -15.28
C SER A 66 0.06 9.25 -14.94
N ARG A 67 -0.07 8.69 -13.73
CA ARG A 67 0.75 7.56 -13.28
C ARG A 67 -0.07 6.31 -13.03
N ARG A 68 0.55 5.18 -13.32
CA ARG A 68 0.03 3.85 -13.03
C ARG A 68 1.17 2.94 -12.63
N TRP A 69 0.87 2.01 -11.73
CA TRP A 69 1.74 0.91 -11.34
C TRP A 69 0.94 -0.37 -11.41
N TRP A 70 1.63 -1.45 -11.71
CA TRP A 70 1.02 -2.76 -11.72
C TRP A 70 2.06 -3.84 -11.44
N ALA A 71 1.62 -4.92 -10.85
CA ALA A 71 2.44 -6.08 -10.57
C ALA A 71 1.64 -7.34 -10.80
N ARG A 72 2.34 -8.42 -11.18
CA ARG A 72 1.80 -9.77 -11.08
C ARG A 72 2.72 -10.64 -10.27
N ARG A 73 2.14 -11.61 -9.55
CA ARG A 73 2.92 -12.61 -8.82
C ARG A 73 3.86 -13.34 -9.77
N GLY A 74 5.15 -13.40 -9.41
CA GLY A 74 6.20 -14.02 -10.22
C GLY A 74 6.57 -13.25 -11.51
N GLY A 75 5.93 -12.12 -11.81
CA GLY A 75 6.22 -11.33 -13.01
C GLY A 75 6.80 -9.95 -12.75
N GLY A 76 7.12 -9.61 -11.50
CA GLY A 76 7.64 -8.30 -11.12
C GLY A 76 6.57 -7.21 -11.10
N ALA A 77 7.05 -5.97 -10.90
CA ALA A 77 6.23 -4.76 -10.82
C ALA A 77 6.75 -3.71 -11.81
N HIS A 78 5.85 -2.90 -12.35
CA HIS A 78 6.14 -1.96 -13.43
C HIS A 78 5.35 -0.64 -13.26
N THR A 79 5.81 0.42 -13.92
CA THR A 79 5.09 1.71 -14.01
C THR A 79 4.41 1.91 -15.38
N SER A 80 3.80 3.08 -15.65
CA SER A 80 3.00 3.39 -16.85
C SER A 80 3.70 3.07 -18.17
N GLY A 81 5.03 3.15 -18.24
CA GLY A 81 5.85 2.83 -19.42
C GLY A 81 6.27 1.37 -19.54
N ALA A 82 5.74 0.48 -18.69
CA ALA A 82 6.21 -0.90 -18.51
C ALA A 82 7.66 -1.03 -18.02
N GLU A 83 8.25 0.05 -17.50
CA GLU A 83 9.58 -0.02 -16.88
C GLU A 83 9.51 -0.76 -15.55
N PRO A 84 10.46 -1.70 -15.30
CA PRO A 84 10.46 -2.49 -14.08
C PRO A 84 10.80 -1.63 -12.86
N LEU A 85 10.04 -1.84 -11.79
CA LEU A 85 10.27 -1.22 -10.50
C LEU A 85 11.36 -1.96 -9.73
N ARG A 86 12.15 -1.22 -8.97
CA ARG A 86 13.15 -1.75 -8.05
C ARG A 86 13.15 -0.89 -6.80
N VAL A 87 13.14 -1.54 -5.64
CA VAL A 87 13.34 -0.86 -4.37
C VAL A 87 14.75 -0.29 -4.27
N SER A 88 14.93 0.67 -3.37
CA SER A 88 16.23 1.28 -3.11
C SER A 88 17.25 0.27 -2.60
N ALA A 89 18.52 0.53 -2.87
CA ALA A 89 19.65 -0.24 -2.35
C ALA A 89 20.24 0.39 -1.07
N VAL A 90 19.70 1.51 -0.59
CA VAL A 90 20.14 2.16 0.66
C VAL A 90 19.88 1.22 1.82
N GLY A 91 20.96 0.78 2.48
CA GLY A 91 20.89 -0.09 3.65
C GLY A 91 21.13 0.61 4.99
N ALA A 92 21.62 1.85 4.97
CA ALA A 92 21.92 2.63 6.16
C ALA A 92 20.74 3.55 6.51
N LEU A 93 20.36 3.57 7.79
CA LEU A 93 19.22 4.36 8.25
C LEU A 93 19.48 5.87 8.07
N ASP A 94 20.70 6.34 8.33
CA ASP A 94 21.07 7.75 8.24
C ASP A 94 21.02 8.30 6.80
N ASP A 95 21.00 7.42 5.79
CA ASP A 95 20.84 7.74 4.37
C ASP A 95 19.39 7.59 3.87
N ALA A 96 18.49 7.04 4.70
CA ALA A 96 17.14 6.69 4.30
C ALA A 96 16.20 7.90 4.23
N HIS A 97 15.36 7.92 3.19
CA HIS A 97 14.18 8.75 3.07
C HIS A 97 12.95 7.94 3.46
N ILE A 98 12.20 8.41 4.45
CA ILE A 98 11.00 7.73 4.92
C ILE A 98 9.75 8.62 4.80
N SER A 99 8.61 7.98 4.56
CA SER A 99 7.31 8.60 4.71
C SER A 99 6.55 8.00 5.87
N PHE A 100 5.60 8.75 6.40
CA PHE A 100 4.71 8.31 7.47
C PHE A 100 3.29 8.84 7.27
N ALA A 101 2.31 8.11 7.80
CA ALA A 101 0.93 8.57 7.92
C ALA A 101 0.85 9.70 8.97
N GLY A 102 -0.12 10.62 8.85
CA GLY A 102 -0.16 11.88 9.61
C GLY A 102 0.12 11.79 11.11
N LEU A 103 0.72 12.85 11.69
CA LEU A 103 1.20 12.85 13.08
C LEU A 103 0.12 12.51 14.13
N SER A 104 -1.13 12.92 13.91
CA SER A 104 -2.25 12.57 14.79
C SER A 104 -2.40 11.06 14.95
N ARG A 105 -2.29 10.30 13.85
CA ARG A 105 -2.35 8.82 13.87
C ARG A 105 -1.29 8.18 14.77
N TRP A 106 -0.12 8.81 14.88
CA TRP A 106 0.96 8.34 15.76
C TRP A 106 0.76 8.78 17.21
N ALA A 107 0.23 9.99 17.41
CA ALA A 107 -0.16 10.49 18.72
C ALA A 107 -1.25 9.62 19.35
N ASP A 108 -2.29 9.28 18.59
CA ASP A 108 -3.41 8.43 19.01
C ASP A 108 -2.95 7.02 19.41
N ARG A 109 -1.87 6.54 18.80
CA ARG A 109 -1.22 5.26 19.12
C ARG A 109 -0.18 5.35 20.24
N GLY A 110 0.04 6.54 20.80
CA GLY A 110 1.01 6.77 21.86
C GLY A 110 2.47 6.59 21.44
N ASN A 111 2.78 6.64 20.14
CA ASN A 111 4.13 6.40 19.61
C ASN A 111 4.69 7.57 18.78
N LEU A 112 4.20 8.79 19.03
CA LEU A 112 4.71 9.98 18.36
C LEU A 112 6.20 10.23 18.67
N SER A 113 6.62 9.98 19.90
CA SER A 113 8.02 10.10 20.30
C SER A 113 8.94 9.15 19.53
N GLY A 114 8.50 7.92 19.27
CA GLY A 114 9.24 6.96 18.47
C GLY A 114 9.40 7.40 17.01
N LEU A 115 8.35 7.99 16.41
CA LEU A 115 8.45 8.57 15.06
C LEU A 115 9.44 9.74 15.02
N VAL A 116 9.41 10.61 16.02
CA VAL A 116 10.35 11.75 16.12
C VAL A 116 11.79 11.27 16.31
N GLU A 117 12.02 10.23 17.11
CA GLU A 117 13.35 9.67 17.26
C GLU A 117 13.85 9.04 15.96
N LEU A 118 12.97 8.32 15.25
CA LEU A 118 13.31 7.75 13.95
C LEU A 118 13.64 8.84 12.93
N SER A 119 12.89 9.95 12.89
CA SER A 119 13.14 11.03 11.93
C SER A 119 14.52 11.67 12.12
N ARG A 120 15.04 11.72 13.35
CA ARG A 120 16.39 12.22 13.67
C ARG A 120 17.51 11.32 13.16
N ARG A 121 17.21 10.04 12.90
CA ARG A 121 18.15 9.02 12.45
C ARG A 121 18.02 8.72 10.96
N THR A 122 17.22 9.50 10.24
CA THR A 122 16.97 9.31 8.80
C THR A 122 17.39 10.55 8.04
N ARG A 123 17.80 10.38 6.78
CA ARG A 123 18.24 11.49 5.94
C ARG A 123 17.16 12.53 5.71
N PHE A 124 15.93 12.07 5.54
CA PHE A 124 14.77 12.91 5.25
C PHE A 124 13.46 12.21 5.62
N THR A 125 12.47 12.98 6.09
CA THR A 125 11.13 12.48 6.34
C THR A 125 10.07 13.40 5.76
N PHE A 126 9.03 12.85 5.13
CA PHE A 126 7.86 13.64 4.71
C PHE A 126 6.53 12.91 4.97
N GLY A 127 5.54 13.67 5.42
CA GLY A 127 4.19 13.15 5.64
C GLY A 127 3.41 13.10 4.33
N SER A 128 3.08 11.90 3.87
CA SER A 128 2.18 11.70 2.73
C SER A 128 1.34 10.44 2.90
N GLY A 129 1.89 9.36 3.48
CA GLY A 129 1.18 8.09 3.64
C GLY A 129 0.51 7.58 2.34
N GLY A 130 -0.43 6.65 2.49
CA GLY A 130 -1.30 6.16 1.41
C GLY A 130 -0.56 5.55 0.22
N PHE A 131 -1.25 5.42 -0.93
CA PHE A 131 -0.67 4.82 -2.14
C PHE A 131 0.62 5.52 -2.58
N TRP A 132 0.70 6.85 -2.50
CA TRP A 132 1.78 7.60 -3.13
C TRP A 132 3.13 7.27 -2.48
N ALA A 133 3.19 7.27 -1.15
CA ALA A 133 4.38 6.88 -0.43
C ALA A 133 4.77 5.42 -0.69
N GLN A 134 3.79 4.51 -0.78
CA GLN A 134 4.03 3.10 -1.13
C GLN A 134 4.59 2.94 -2.54
N MET A 135 4.09 3.69 -3.52
CA MET A 135 4.59 3.66 -4.90
C MET A 135 6.01 4.21 -4.99
N LEU A 136 6.33 5.25 -4.22
CA LEU A 136 7.69 5.77 -4.12
C LEU A 136 8.66 4.77 -3.50
N VAL A 137 8.22 3.95 -2.53
CA VAL A 137 9.02 2.81 -2.01
C VAL A 137 9.24 1.77 -3.11
N ALA A 138 8.19 1.38 -3.83
CA ALA A 138 8.30 0.40 -4.92
C ALA A 138 9.26 0.87 -6.04
N GLU A 139 9.33 2.17 -6.29
CA GLU A 139 10.27 2.81 -7.23
C GLU A 139 11.67 3.06 -6.66
N GLY A 140 11.92 2.73 -5.40
CA GLY A 140 13.19 2.98 -4.74
C GLY A 140 13.52 4.46 -4.56
N ARG A 141 12.50 5.32 -4.50
CA ARG A 141 12.64 6.75 -4.13
C ARG A 141 12.59 6.97 -2.62
N LEU A 142 12.07 5.99 -1.89
CA LEU A 142 12.00 5.92 -0.43
C LEU A 142 12.40 4.52 0.03
N GLU A 143 12.92 4.46 1.25
CA GLU A 143 13.27 3.20 1.90
C GLU A 143 12.08 2.62 2.68
N ALA A 144 11.19 3.48 3.21
CA ALA A 144 10.03 3.02 3.96
C ALA A 144 8.85 3.99 3.92
N CYS A 145 7.64 3.43 4.04
CA CYS A 145 6.41 4.15 4.35
C CYS A 145 5.78 3.52 5.60
N LEU A 146 5.57 4.33 6.63
CA LEU A 146 5.12 3.87 7.95
C LEU A 146 3.68 4.32 8.22
N ASP A 147 2.77 3.37 8.43
CA ASP A 147 1.39 3.65 8.86
C ASP A 147 1.07 2.85 10.13
N PRO A 148 0.73 3.51 11.25
CA PRO A 148 0.45 2.81 12.50
C PRO A 148 -0.95 2.15 12.54
N TRP A 149 -1.79 2.37 11.52
CA TRP A 149 -3.14 1.77 11.43
C TRP A 149 -3.22 0.60 10.47
N GLY A 150 -2.27 0.47 9.54
CA GLY A 150 -2.14 -0.68 8.65
C GLY A 150 -3.48 -1.23 8.16
N GLU A 151 -4.28 -0.37 7.51
CA GLU A 151 -5.54 -0.80 6.89
C GLU A 151 -5.20 -1.91 5.87
N VAL A 152 -5.85 -3.07 6.04
CA VAL A 152 -5.60 -4.34 5.31
C VAL A 152 -5.79 -4.17 3.79
N TRP A 153 -6.40 -3.08 3.36
CA TRP A 153 -6.73 -2.77 1.97
C TRP A 153 -5.55 -2.36 1.09
N THR A 154 -4.45 -1.87 1.70
CA THR A 154 -3.34 -1.31 0.91
C THR A 154 -2.41 -2.37 0.31
N TRP A 155 -2.43 -3.62 0.82
CA TRP A 155 -1.83 -4.83 0.22
C TRP A 155 -2.27 -6.05 1.06
N PRO A 156 -2.56 -7.23 0.48
CA PRO A 156 -2.90 -8.41 1.28
C PRO A 156 -1.76 -8.75 2.26
N PRO A 157 -2.08 -9.37 3.40
CA PRO A 157 -1.06 -9.84 4.32
C PRO A 157 -0.20 -10.90 3.63
N SER A 158 1.11 -10.65 3.52
CA SER A 158 2.05 -11.76 3.41
C SER A 158 1.97 -12.53 4.73
N SER A 159 1.29 -13.67 4.69
CA SER A 159 1.16 -14.59 5.81
C SER A 159 2.53 -15.00 6.36
N SER A 160 2.82 -14.69 7.63
CA SER A 160 3.49 -15.57 8.61
C SER A 160 4.01 -14.78 9.83
N SER A 161 3.11 -14.24 10.66
CA SER A 161 3.44 -14.08 12.08
C SER A 161 2.90 -15.29 12.84
N SER A 162 3.76 -16.30 13.01
CA SER A 162 3.48 -17.42 13.90
C SER A 162 3.42 -16.91 15.34
N ARG A 163 2.23 -16.53 15.82
CA ARG A 163 1.98 -16.44 17.26
C ARG A 163 1.95 -17.85 17.83
N ARG A 164 3.08 -18.35 18.34
CA ARG A 164 3.03 -19.36 19.39
C ARG A 164 2.44 -18.69 20.63
N ARG A 165 1.23 -19.09 21.00
CA ARG A 165 0.75 -18.94 22.37
C ARG A 165 1.69 -19.78 23.25
N VAL A 166 2.37 -19.13 24.19
CA VAL A 166 2.83 -19.81 25.39
C VAL A 166 1.78 -19.49 26.44
N GLY A 167 0.94 -20.47 26.75
CA GLY A 167 0.14 -20.48 27.97
C GLY A 167 0.71 -21.58 28.87
N GLY A 168 0.68 -21.31 30.18
CA GLY A 168 0.57 -22.28 31.28
C GLY A 168 1.62 -23.36 31.35
#